data_AF-A0A956AG62-F1
#
_entry.id   AF-A0A956AG62-F1
#
_cell.length_a   1.000
_cell.length_b   1.000
_cell.length_c   1.000
_cell.angle_alpha   90.00
_cell.angle_beta   90.00
_cell.angle_gamma   90.00
#
_symmetry.space_group_name_H-M   'P 1'
#
loop_
_entity.id
_entity.type
_entity.pdbx_description
1 polymer ?
#
loop_
_entity_poly.entity_id
_entity_poly.type
_entity_poly.pdbx_seq_one_letter_code
_entity_poly.pdbx_strand_id
1 'polypeptide(L)' 'MLTETTTDGATLLFSRTCTRDLFGRITAVTEVDDAANSSTVLYAYDDAGRLAAECSPAAPGQGDDPCGGDTRLLALGRRP' A
#
# COMPACT_ATOMS: atom_id res chain seq x y z
N MET A 1 0.46 4.89 -12.71
CA MET A 1 -0.01 3.64 -12.09
C MET A 1 0.70 2.49 -12.80
N LEU A 2 1.34 1.60 -12.05
CA LEU A 2 2.03 0.41 -12.55
C LEU A 2 1.30 -0.81 -11.99
N THR A 3 0.98 -1.80 -12.83
CA THR A 3 0.34 -3.04 -12.40
C THR A 3 1.22 -4.22 -12.82
N GLU A 4 1.51 -5.08 -11.85
CA GLU A 4 2.30 -6.30 -11.97
C GLU A 4 1.39 -7.48 -11.64
N THR A 5 1.18 -8.38 -12.60
CA THR A 5 0.33 -9.55 -12.41
C THR A 5 1.14 -10.81 -12.63
N THR A 6 1.05 -11.73 -11.67
CA THR A 6 1.63 -13.06 -11.73
C THR A 6 0.51 -14.06 -11.93
N THR A 7 0.58 -14.82 -13.01
CA THR A 7 -0.42 -15.82 -13.39
C THR A 7 0.24 -17.18 -13.59
N ASP A 8 -0.42 -18.24 -13.14
CA ASP A 8 -0.14 -19.62 -13.56
C ASP A 8 -1.17 -20.02 -14.62
N GLY A 9 -0.75 -19.97 -15.90
CA GLY A 9 -1.67 -20.15 -17.02
C GLY A 9 -2.77 -19.08 -17.03
N ALA A 10 -4.02 -19.49 -16.78
CA ALA A 10 -5.19 -18.60 -16.69
C ALA A 10 -5.52 -18.17 -15.24
N THR A 11 -4.85 -18.74 -14.24
CA THR A 11 -5.11 -18.46 -12.83
C THR A 11 -4.27 -17.27 -12.38
N LEU A 12 -4.91 -16.22 -11.86
CA LEU A 12 -4.19 -15.14 -11.19
C LEU A 12 -3.69 -15.66 -9.84
N LEU A 13 -2.38 -15.67 -9.65
CA LEU A 13 -1.77 -16.03 -8.37
C LEU A 13 -1.60 -14.79 -7.49
N PHE A 14 -1.29 -13.66 -8.12
CA PHE A 14 -0.98 -12.43 -7.42
C PHE A 14 -1.09 -11.24 -8.37
N SER A 15 -1.62 -10.13 -7.89
CA SER A 15 -1.64 -8.86 -8.60
C SER A 15 -1.23 -7.75 -7.66
N ARG A 16 -0.20 -6.99 -8.05
CA ARG A 16 0.25 -5.80 -7.35
C ARG A 16 0.02 -4.58 -8.22
N THR A 17 -0.50 -3.53 -7.62
CA THR A 17 -0.74 -2.23 -8.25
C THR A 17 -0.07 -1.14 -7.45
N CYS A 18 0.84 -0.39 -8.08
CA CYS A 18 1.56 0.72 -7.48
C CYS A 18 1.10 2.06 -8.07
N THR A 19 0.70 2.98 -7.19
CA THR A 19 0.44 4.37 -7.52
C THR A 19 1.65 5.21 -7.17
N ARG A 20 2.01 6.17 -8.03
CA ARG A 20 3.16 7.05 -7.84
C ARG A 20 2.74 8.51 -7.88
N ASP A 21 3.42 9.36 -7.13
CA ASP A 21 3.26 10.82 -7.19
C ASP A 21 3.96 11.44 -8.42
N LEU A 22 3.86 12.77 -8.53
CA LEU A 22 4.47 13.56 -9.61
C LEU A 22 6.02 13.45 -9.64
N PHE A 23 6.63 13.09 -8.51
CA PHE A 23 8.07 12.88 -8.36
C PHE A 23 8.47 11.41 -8.59
N GLY A 24 7.52 10.53 -8.90
CA GLY A 24 7.75 9.11 -9.17
C GLY A 24 7.86 8.24 -7.92
N ARG A 25 7.55 8.76 -6.73
CA ARG A 25 7.59 7.99 -5.46
C ARG A 25 6.28 7.24 -5.27
N ILE A 26 6.33 6.04 -4.70
CA ILE A 26 5.15 5.17 -4.56
C ILE A 26 4.28 5.68 -3.41
N THR A 27 3.07 6.15 -3.70
CA THR A 27 2.14 6.67 -2.68
C THR A 27 1.10 5.65 -2.23
N ALA A 28 0.88 4.59 -3.02
CA ALA A 28 0.01 3.49 -2.66
C ALA A 28 0.45 2.20 -3.33
N VAL A 29 0.32 1.09 -2.62
CA VAL A 29 0.50 -0.27 -3.13
C VAL A 29 -0.73 -1.07 -2.77
N THR A 30 -1.41 -1.62 -3.76
CA THR A 30 -2.52 -2.55 -3.58
C THR A 30 -2.09 -3.92 -4.07
N GLU A 31 -2.23 -4.93 -3.24
CA GLU A 31 -1.90 -6.32 -3.53
C GLU A 31 -3.17 -7.16 -3.44
N VAL A 32 -3.33 -8.07 -4.38
CA VAL A 32 -4.44 -9.02 -4.47
C VAL A 32 -3.84 -10.40 -4.64
N ASP A 33 -4.18 -11.33 -3.74
CA ASP A 33 -3.73 -12.73 -3.82
C ASP A 33 -4.71 -13.62 -4.60
N ASP A 34 -4.34 -14.89 -4.79
CA ASP A 34 -5.13 -15.88 -5.54
C ASP A 34 -6.49 -16.19 -4.89
N ALA A 35 -6.61 -16.01 -3.57
CA ALA A 35 -7.86 -16.12 -2.83
C ALA A 35 -8.69 -14.83 -2.87
N ALA A 36 -8.30 -13.87 -3.74
CA ALA A 36 -8.94 -12.58 -3.94
C ALA A 36 -9.00 -11.70 -2.69
N ASN A 37 -8.14 -11.94 -1.68
CA ASN A 37 -7.99 -10.95 -0.62
C ASN A 37 -7.21 -9.76 -1.16
N SER A 38 -7.64 -8.56 -0.81
CA SER A 38 -6.99 -7.33 -1.22
C SER A 38 -6.46 -6.61 0.00
N SER A 39 -5.19 -6.21 -0.06
CA SER A 39 -4.53 -5.39 0.95
C SER A 39 -3.99 -4.13 0.27
N THR A 40 -4.21 -2.97 0.89
CA THR A 40 -3.66 -1.71 0.40
C THR A 40 -2.80 -1.08 1.47
N VAL A 41 -1.66 -0.54 1.05
CA VAL A 41 -0.73 0.21 1.89
C VAL A 41 -0.50 1.57 1.25
N LEU A 42 -0.64 2.63 2.04
CA LEU A 42 -0.45 4.02 1.67
C LEU A 42 0.87 4.52 2.25
N TYR A 43 1.59 5.31 1.46
CA TYR A 43 2.89 5.86 1.80
C TYR A 43 2.84 7.38 1.68
N ALA A 44 3.21 8.07 2.76
CA ALA A 44 3.37 9.52 2.78
C ALA A 44 4.85 9.87 2.94
N TYR A 45 5.29 10.89 2.21
CA TYR A 45 6.68 11.34 2.23
C TYR A 45 6.80 12.75 2.81
N ASP A 46 7.91 13.03 3.49
CA ASP A 46 8.27 14.39 3.88
C ASP A 46 8.76 15.21 2.68
N ASP A 47 8.99 16.51 2.91
CA ASP A 47 9.43 17.46 1.87
C ASP A 47 10.82 17.09 1.29
N ALA A 48 11.66 16.41 2.08
CA ALA A 48 12.95 15.87 1.64
C ALA A 48 12.82 14.52 0.90
N GLY A 49 11.60 14.00 0.74
CA GLY A 49 11.29 12.76 0.05
C GLY A 49 11.57 11.49 0.82
N ARG A 50 11.70 11.56 2.15
CA ARG A 50 11.81 10.37 2.99
C ARG A 50 10.43 9.89 3.41
N LEU A 51 10.30 8.59 3.67
CA LEU A 51 9.03 8.02 4.10
C LEU A 51 8.67 8.54 5.49
N ALA A 52 7.60 9.33 5.56
CA ALA A 52 7.10 9.94 6.79
C ALA A 52 6.09 9.03 7.51
N ALA A 53 5.19 8.40 6.75
CA ALA A 53 4.17 7.51 7.29
C ALA A 53 3.87 6.36 6.34
N GLU A 54 3.59 5.21 6.91
CA GLU A 54 2.97 4.06 6.25
C GLU A 54 1.63 3.80 6.94
N CYS A 55 0.58 3.59 6.15
CA CYS A 55 -0.78 3.40 6.63
C CYS A 55 -1.44 2.28 5.82
N SER A 56 -1.87 1.22 6.48
CA SER A 56 -2.57 0.10 5.84
C SER A 56 -4.07 0.26 6.08
N PRO A 57 -4.85 0.83 5.15
CA PRO A 57 -6.31 0.78 5.25
C PRO A 57 -6.76 -0.66 5.49
N ALA A 58 -7.56 -0.85 6.52
CA ALA A 58 -8.34 -2.07 6.64
C ALA A 58 -9.19 -2.25 5.37
N ALA A 59 -9.50 -3.50 5.02
CA ALA A 59 -10.22 -3.87 3.80
C ALA A 59 -11.41 -2.93 3.49
N PRO A 60 -11.69 -2.66 2.20
CA PRO A 60 -12.77 -1.76 1.80
C PRO A 60 -14.10 -2.25 2.39
N GLY A 61 -14.59 -1.58 3.43
CA GLY A 61 -15.79 -1.98 4.18
C GLY A 61 -15.70 -1.84 5.70
N GLN A 62 -14.51 -1.64 6.28
CA GLN A 62 -14.39 -1.14 7.66
C GLN A 62 -14.33 0.39 7.61
N GLY A 63 -15.13 1.05 8.46
CA GLY A 63 -15.59 2.45 8.32
C GLY A 63 -14.52 3.52 8.11
N ASP A 64 -15.01 4.73 7.86
CA ASP A 64 -14.46 5.97 7.28
C ASP A 64 -13.02 6.44 7.67
N ASP A 65 -12.25 5.65 8.40
CA ASP A 65 -10.83 5.88 8.68
C ASP A 65 -9.95 5.11 7.68
N PRO A 66 -9.39 5.78 6.65
CA PRO A 66 -8.53 5.14 5.66
C PRO A 66 -7.21 4.61 6.23
N CYS A 67 -6.96 4.76 7.54
CA CYS A 67 -5.75 4.29 8.20
C CYS A 67 -5.98 3.30 9.34
N GLY A 68 -7.21 2.78 9.49
CA GLY A 68 -7.56 1.56 10.23
C GLY A 68 -6.62 1.20 11.38
N GLY A 69 -6.38 2.10 12.32
CA GLY A 69 -5.55 1.87 13.51
C GLY A 69 -4.03 1.70 13.31
N ASP A 70 -3.55 1.27 12.15
CA ASP A 70 -2.17 0.87 11.89
C ASP A 70 -1.34 1.97 11.20
N THR A 71 -1.50 3.23 11.61
CA THR A 71 -0.60 4.30 11.13
C THR A 71 0.77 4.15 11.78
N ARG A 72 1.72 3.61 11.01
CA ARG A 72 3.11 3.52 11.43
C ARG A 72 3.85 4.77 11.00
N LEU A 73 3.96 5.74 11.92
CA LEU A 73 4.80 6.92 11.73
C LEU A 73 6.27 6.51 11.78
N LEU A 74 6.94 6.48 10.63
CA LEU A 74 8.33 6.00 10.51
C LEU A 74 9.36 7.13 10.73
N ALA A 75 8.91 8.38 10.84
CA ALA A 75 9.76 9.57 10.96
C ALA A 75 10.41 9.82 12.33
N LEU A 76 10.11 9.04 13.38
CA LEU A 76 10.83 9.11 14.65
C LEU A 76 11.23 7.70 15.07
N GLY A 77 12.51 7.38 14.90
CA GLY A 77 13.04 6.06 15.20
C GLY A 77 12.66 5.55 16.59
N ARG A 78 11.80 4.54 16.66
CA ARG A 78 11.89 3.44 17.62
C ARG A 78 10.90 2.33 17.24
N ARG A 79 11.43 1.15 16.95
CA ARG A 79 10.68 -0.10 17.14
C ARG A 79 10.67 -0.40 18.65
N PRO A 80 9.52 -0.71 19.29
CA PRO A 80 9.54 -1.53 20.49
C PRO A 80 10.07 -2.93 20.17
#